data_AF-W2HZ71-F1
#
_entry.id   AF-W2HZ71-F1
#
_cell.length_a   1.000
_cell.length_b   1.000
_cell.length_c   1.000
_cell.angle_alpha   90.00
_cell.angle_beta   90.00
_cell.angle_gamma   90.00
#
_symmetry.space_group_name_H-M   'P 1'
#
loop_
_entity.id
_entity.type
_entity.pdbx_description
1 polymer ?
#
loop_
_entity_poly.entity_id
_entity_poly.type
_entity_poly.pdbx_seq_one_letter_code
_entity_poly.pdbx_strand_id
1 'polypeptide(L)'
;MEAEDNVVGALFLQNGEDNSYNPEDFVLDLDVGGSAPHFRISVADDDGGIPGSLFACAVWNGARFIAMHFANHPKLVEGRSLVEFGAASALPSLVALHFGAKLAVMTDYPNDLLLKNIETNIKRNEHLLGIGRREVRGHLWGSDTTGLLKCLASSTSDADVGEKDPESSEDLTETRFDVVVVAECLWLHDLVSS
;
A
#
# COMPACT_ATOMS: atom_id res chain seq x y z
N MET A 1 20.51 12.86 -23.58
CA MET A 1 20.51 11.57 -22.86
C MET A 1 19.04 11.27 -22.67
N GLU A 2 18.49 10.55 -23.63
CA GLU A 2 17.05 10.29 -23.73
C GLU A 2 16.66 9.40 -22.55
N ALA A 3 15.55 9.77 -21.88
CA ALA A 3 14.95 8.93 -20.87
C ALA A 3 14.52 7.64 -21.56
N GLU A 4 15.03 6.50 -21.07
CA GLU A 4 14.46 5.21 -21.44
C GLU A 4 12.96 5.28 -21.17
N ASP A 5 12.18 5.23 -22.24
CA ASP A 5 10.73 5.16 -22.19
C ASP A 5 10.36 4.01 -21.26
N ASN A 6 9.76 4.37 -20.14
CA ASN A 6 9.39 3.43 -19.10
C ASN A 6 8.20 2.63 -19.63
N VAL A 7 8.48 1.55 -20.39
CA VAL A 7 7.52 0.71 -21.11
C VAL A 7 6.36 0.29 -20.19
N VAL A 8 6.65 0.08 -18.92
CA VAL A 8 5.68 -0.23 -17.86
C VAL A 8 4.63 0.88 -17.71
N GLY A 9 5.02 2.15 -17.70
CA GLY A 9 4.09 3.28 -17.56
C GLY A 9 3.14 3.42 -18.75
N ALA A 10 3.57 3.05 -19.96
CA ALA A 10 2.75 3.09 -21.17
C ALA A 10 1.67 1.99 -21.21
N LEU A 11 1.90 0.84 -20.56
CA LEU A 11 0.89 -0.24 -20.43
C LEU A 11 -0.33 0.16 -19.59
N PHE A 12 -0.21 1.19 -18.75
CA PHE A 12 -1.26 1.65 -17.85
C PHE A 12 -1.86 3.00 -18.27
N LEU A 13 -1.54 3.51 -19.46
CA LEU A 13 -2.18 4.72 -20.01
C LEU A 13 -3.58 4.37 -20.54
N GLN A 14 -4.61 5.05 -20.02
CA GLN A 14 -5.99 4.92 -20.50
C GLN A 14 -6.30 5.93 -21.62
N ASN A 15 -7.11 5.48 -22.58
CA ASN A 15 -7.91 6.31 -23.47
C ASN A 15 -9.39 6.11 -23.06
N GLY A 16 -10.01 7.00 -22.29
CA GLY A 16 -11.41 6.84 -21.91
C GLY A 16 -11.96 7.89 -20.95
N GLU A 17 -13.28 8.08 -21.00
CA GLU A 17 -14.05 9.28 -20.64
C GLU A 17 -14.26 9.53 -19.14
N ASP A 18 -14.57 10.79 -18.82
CA ASP A 18 -14.86 11.41 -17.51
C ASP A 18 -15.87 10.61 -16.66
N ASN A 19 -15.41 9.57 -15.95
CA ASN A 19 -16.20 8.82 -14.96
C ASN A 19 -15.60 9.00 -13.56
N SER A 20 -16.43 9.50 -12.63
CA SER A 20 -16.01 9.82 -11.28
C SER A 20 -16.08 8.58 -10.37
N TYR A 21 -14.98 7.85 -10.24
CA TYR A 21 -14.87 6.76 -9.25
C TYR A 21 -15.29 7.21 -7.84
N ASN A 22 -16.20 6.44 -7.22
CA ASN A 22 -16.64 6.63 -5.84
C ASN A 22 -16.38 5.37 -4.99
N PRO A 23 -15.51 5.44 -3.96
CA PRO A 23 -15.15 4.28 -3.13
C PRO A 23 -16.30 3.77 -2.24
N GLU A 24 -17.48 4.38 -2.28
CA GLU A 24 -18.68 3.90 -1.58
C GLU A 24 -19.53 2.96 -2.45
N ASP A 25 -19.25 2.86 -3.75
CA ASP A 25 -20.10 2.11 -4.68
C ASP A 25 -19.92 0.59 -4.54
N PHE A 26 -18.70 0.14 -4.23
CA PHE A 26 -18.36 -1.29 -4.08
C PHE A 26 -17.62 -1.54 -2.78
N VAL A 27 -18.35 -1.93 -1.73
CA VAL A 27 -17.79 -2.27 -0.41
C VAL A 27 -18.07 -3.73 -0.09
N LEU A 28 -17.01 -4.46 0.25
CA LEU A 28 -17.03 -5.84 0.67
C LEU A 28 -16.84 -5.90 2.20
N ASP A 29 -17.70 -6.64 2.89
CA ASP A 29 -17.46 -7.03 4.28
C ASP A 29 -16.67 -8.35 4.27
N LEU A 30 -15.48 -8.35 4.86
CA LEU A 30 -14.52 -9.44 4.77
C LEU A 30 -14.19 -10.03 6.14
N ASP A 31 -14.31 -11.35 6.22
CA ASP A 31 -13.84 -12.15 7.34
C ASP A 31 -12.35 -12.45 7.18
N VAL A 32 -11.54 -12.06 8.16
CA VAL A 32 -10.12 -12.39 8.22
C VAL A 32 -9.89 -13.45 9.31
N GLY A 33 -10.54 -14.59 9.13
CA GLY A 33 -10.41 -15.73 10.03
C GLY A 33 -11.25 -15.61 11.28
N GLY A 34 -10.98 -16.50 12.25
CA GLY A 34 -11.77 -16.54 13.49
C GLY A 34 -11.33 -15.55 14.56
N SER A 35 -10.16 -14.92 14.42
CA SER A 35 -9.53 -14.08 15.46
C SER A 35 -9.51 -12.59 15.13
N ALA A 36 -9.82 -12.19 13.89
CA ALA A 36 -9.85 -10.79 13.48
C ALA A 36 -11.30 -10.28 13.32
N PRO A 37 -11.54 -8.98 13.49
CA PRO A 37 -12.84 -8.38 13.21
C PRO A 37 -13.15 -8.39 11.71
N HIS A 38 -14.40 -8.08 11.37
CA HIS A 38 -14.82 -7.85 9.99
C HIS A 38 -14.21 -6.55 9.46
N PHE A 39 -13.54 -6.62 8.31
CA PHE A 39 -13.03 -5.43 7.62
C PHE A 39 -13.98 -5.04 6.49
N ARG A 40 -14.28 -3.75 6.39
CA ARG A 40 -15.08 -3.19 5.30
C ARG A 40 -14.15 -2.60 4.26
N ILE A 41 -14.08 -3.21 3.09
CA ILE A 41 -13.07 -2.90 2.07
C ILE A 41 -13.75 -2.46 0.77
N SER A 42 -13.42 -1.27 0.31
CA SER A 42 -13.71 -0.85 -1.07
C SER A 42 -12.63 -1.32 -2.03
N VAL A 43 -13.10 -1.65 -3.22
CA VAL A 43 -12.29 -2.02 -4.37
C VAL A 43 -12.47 -0.99 -5.47
N ALA A 44 -11.48 -0.86 -6.34
CA ALA A 44 -11.60 -0.01 -7.52
C ALA A 44 -12.73 -0.52 -8.42
N ASP A 45 -13.45 0.38 -9.10
CA ASP A 45 -14.30 -0.06 -10.19
C ASP A 45 -13.43 -0.41 -11.42
N ASP A 46 -13.94 -1.26 -12.30
CA ASP A 46 -13.38 -1.56 -13.63
C ASP A 46 -14.03 -0.64 -14.71
N ASP A 47 -14.57 0.50 -14.28
CA ASP A 47 -15.29 1.49 -15.10
C ASP A 47 -14.38 2.36 -15.99
N GLY A 48 -13.08 2.15 -15.89
CA GLY A 48 -12.08 2.91 -16.63
C GLY A 48 -11.47 4.08 -15.86
N GLY A 49 -11.77 4.31 -14.58
CA GLY A 49 -11.06 5.31 -13.77
C GLY A 49 -9.68 4.84 -13.30
N ILE A 50 -9.55 3.54 -13.01
CA ILE A 50 -8.28 2.88 -12.71
C ILE A 50 -7.97 1.95 -13.88
N PRO A 51 -6.72 1.95 -14.41
CA PRO A 51 -6.34 1.01 -15.46
C PRO A 51 -6.68 -0.42 -15.05
N GLY A 52 -7.58 -1.08 -15.79
CA GLY A 52 -8.01 -2.46 -15.49
C GLY A 52 -6.84 -3.46 -15.47
N SER A 53 -5.73 -3.14 -16.15
CA SER A 53 -4.46 -3.87 -16.08
C SER A 53 -3.79 -3.84 -14.70
N LEU A 54 -4.24 -3.00 -13.77
CA LEU A 54 -3.80 -3.00 -12.36
C LEU A 54 -4.64 -3.92 -11.48
N PHE A 55 -5.76 -4.46 -11.98
CA PHE A 55 -6.57 -5.46 -11.29
C PHE A 55 -7.03 -5.06 -9.87
N ALA A 56 -7.23 -3.78 -9.60
CA ALA A 56 -7.60 -3.27 -8.27
C ALA A 56 -9.10 -3.49 -7.90
N CYS A 57 -9.87 -4.16 -8.75
CA CYS A 57 -11.32 -4.35 -8.61
C CYS A 57 -11.74 -5.53 -7.72
N ALA A 58 -10.78 -6.23 -7.13
CA ALA A 58 -11.05 -7.33 -6.23
C ALA A 58 -10.08 -7.33 -5.05
N VAL A 59 -10.52 -7.95 -3.95
CA VAL A 59 -9.60 -8.39 -2.90
C VAL A 59 -9.19 -9.83 -3.21
N TRP A 60 -8.06 -9.96 -3.89
CA TRP A 60 -7.52 -11.22 -4.36
C TRP A 60 -7.19 -12.21 -3.24
N ASN A 61 -7.16 -13.50 -3.56
CA ASN A 61 -7.03 -14.56 -2.57
C ASN A 61 -5.69 -14.49 -1.83
N GLY A 62 -4.59 -14.19 -2.51
CA GLY A 62 -3.29 -14.01 -1.85
C GLY A 62 -3.30 -12.90 -0.79
N ALA A 63 -4.01 -11.78 -1.03
CA ALA A 63 -4.17 -10.73 -0.03
C ALA A 63 -4.97 -11.24 1.19
N ARG A 64 -6.06 -11.99 0.95
CA ARG A 64 -6.83 -12.63 2.02
C ARG A 64 -6.01 -13.64 2.82
N PHE A 65 -5.19 -14.45 2.16
CA PHE A 65 -4.35 -15.45 2.82
C PHE A 65 -3.23 -14.82 3.65
N ILE A 66 -2.58 -13.75 3.19
CA ILE A 66 -1.58 -13.03 3.99
C ILE A 66 -2.25 -12.36 5.20
N ALA A 67 -3.39 -11.71 5.00
CA ALA A 67 -4.19 -11.13 6.08
C ALA A 67 -4.55 -12.18 7.15
N MET A 68 -5.07 -13.33 6.71
CA MET A 68 -5.36 -14.49 7.57
C MET A 68 -4.10 -14.98 8.31
N HIS A 69 -2.95 -14.99 7.62
CA HIS A 69 -1.68 -15.42 8.19
C HIS A 69 -1.23 -14.49 9.31
N PHE A 70 -1.33 -13.17 9.13
CA PHE A 70 -1.08 -12.20 10.20
C PHE A 70 -2.03 -12.37 11.37
N ALA A 71 -3.33 -12.61 11.10
CA ALA A 71 -4.32 -12.85 12.16
C ALA A 71 -4.07 -14.11 12.99
N ASN A 72 -3.53 -15.16 12.37
CA ASN A 72 -3.14 -16.39 13.05
C ASN A 72 -1.77 -16.29 13.73
N HIS A 73 -0.92 -15.36 13.29
CA HIS A 73 0.44 -15.18 13.81
C HIS A 73 0.80 -13.70 14.09
N PRO A 74 0.13 -13.01 15.03
CA PRO A 74 0.31 -11.58 15.28
C PRO A 74 1.76 -11.14 15.51
N LYS A 75 2.58 -12.00 16.12
CA LYS A 75 4.02 -11.75 16.41
C LYS A 75 4.88 -11.47 15.16
N LEU A 76 4.38 -11.80 13.98
CA LEU A 76 5.04 -11.47 12.71
C LEU A 76 5.02 -9.98 12.40
N VAL A 77 4.04 -9.24 12.94
CA VAL A 77 3.79 -7.83 12.62
C VAL A 77 3.74 -6.93 13.84
N GLU A 78 3.44 -7.47 15.03
CA GLU A 78 3.38 -6.72 16.29
C GLU A 78 4.68 -5.96 16.56
N GLY A 79 4.58 -4.63 16.71
CA GLY A 79 5.71 -3.74 16.95
C GLY A 79 6.65 -3.56 15.76
N ARG A 80 6.29 -4.04 14.56
CA ARG A 80 7.14 -4.04 13.36
C ARG A 80 6.71 -3.01 12.33
N SER A 81 7.66 -2.54 11.53
CA SER A 81 7.40 -1.66 10.37
C SER A 81 7.32 -2.50 9.10
N LEU A 82 6.27 -2.31 8.33
CA LEU A 82 6.04 -3.03 7.09
C LEU A 82 5.82 -2.10 5.90
N VAL A 83 6.15 -2.60 4.71
CA VAL A 83 5.78 -2.01 3.44
C VAL A 83 5.01 -3.03 2.62
N GLU A 84 3.92 -2.60 1.99
CA GLU A 84 3.13 -3.40 1.07
C GLU A 84 3.24 -2.83 -0.35
N PHE A 85 3.62 -3.67 -1.31
CA PHE A 85 3.73 -3.31 -2.71
C PHE A 85 2.57 -3.91 -3.50
N GLY A 86 1.89 -3.08 -4.30
CA GLY A 86 0.68 -3.50 -5.03
C GLY A 86 -0.48 -3.76 -4.06
N ALA A 87 -0.72 -2.81 -3.14
CA ALA A 87 -1.63 -2.99 -2.04
C ALA A 87 -3.11 -3.07 -2.46
N ALA A 88 -3.50 -2.32 -3.51
CA ALA A 88 -4.84 -2.08 -4.04
C ALA A 88 -5.90 -1.72 -2.99
N SER A 89 -6.33 -2.71 -2.21
CA SER A 89 -7.24 -2.54 -1.07
C SER A 89 -6.54 -2.33 0.27
N ALA A 90 -5.25 -2.68 0.36
CA ALA A 90 -4.40 -2.68 1.54
C ALA A 90 -4.85 -3.62 2.69
N LEU A 91 -5.67 -4.64 2.39
CA LEU A 91 -6.19 -5.55 3.42
C LEU A 91 -5.08 -6.16 4.32
N PRO A 92 -3.97 -6.71 3.78
CA PRO A 92 -2.86 -7.21 4.61
C PRO A 92 -2.31 -6.17 5.58
N SER A 93 -2.06 -4.94 5.12
CA SER A 93 -1.57 -3.86 5.98
C SER A 93 -2.57 -3.43 7.06
N LEU A 94 -3.86 -3.35 6.73
CA LEU A 94 -4.91 -3.00 7.72
C LEU A 94 -4.97 -4.06 8.83
N VAL A 95 -4.87 -5.33 8.47
CA VAL A 95 -4.86 -6.43 9.44
C VAL A 95 -3.58 -6.40 10.26
N ALA A 96 -2.43 -6.12 9.66
CA ALA A 96 -1.19 -5.97 10.40
C ALA A 96 -1.24 -4.81 11.41
N LEU A 97 -1.84 -3.67 11.04
CA LEU A 97 -2.07 -2.54 11.94
C LEU A 97 -3.03 -2.88 13.08
N HIS A 98 -4.08 -3.65 12.81
CA HIS A 98 -4.98 -4.18 13.85
C HIS A 98 -4.21 -5.04 14.86
N PHE A 99 -3.29 -5.88 14.40
CA PHE A 99 -2.43 -6.72 15.24
C PHE A 99 -1.15 -6.01 15.76
N GLY A 100 -1.11 -4.68 15.73
CA GLY A 100 -0.11 -3.89 16.44
C GLY A 100 1.16 -3.56 15.65
N ALA A 101 1.14 -3.60 14.32
CA ALA A 101 2.23 -3.04 13.52
C ALA A 101 2.48 -1.57 13.89
N LYS A 102 3.76 -1.20 14.07
CA LYS A 102 4.15 0.17 14.45
C LYS A 102 4.01 1.16 13.28
N LEU A 103 4.17 0.66 12.07
CA LEU A 103 4.09 1.41 10.82
C LEU A 103 3.67 0.46 9.70
N ALA A 104 2.71 0.88 8.89
CA ALA A 104 2.45 0.31 7.58
C ALA A 104 2.59 1.39 6.50
N VAL A 105 3.46 1.13 5.52
CA VAL A 105 3.59 1.91 4.29
C VAL A 105 2.91 1.13 3.17
N MET A 106 1.71 1.56 2.79
CA MET A 106 0.92 0.94 1.74
C MET A 106 1.21 1.63 0.42
N THR A 107 1.70 0.86 -0.55
CA THR A 107 2.13 1.40 -1.84
C THR A 107 1.44 0.72 -3.00
N ASP A 108 1.18 1.51 -4.02
CA ASP A 108 0.66 1.03 -5.30
C ASP A 108 1.08 1.97 -6.43
N TYR A 109 0.72 1.65 -7.68
CA TYR A 109 0.95 2.49 -8.84
C TYR A 109 0.49 3.94 -8.55
N PRO A 110 1.26 4.98 -8.96
CA PRO A 110 0.96 6.38 -8.66
C PRO A 110 -0.26 6.88 -9.46
N ASN A 111 -1.45 6.41 -9.06
CA ASN A 111 -2.75 6.79 -9.57
C ASN A 111 -3.61 7.30 -8.40
N ASP A 112 -4.10 8.53 -8.51
CA ASP A 112 -4.78 9.23 -7.42
C ASP A 112 -6.03 8.48 -6.92
N LEU A 113 -6.78 7.81 -7.81
CA LEU A 113 -7.97 7.07 -7.42
C LEU A 113 -7.62 5.81 -6.62
N LEU A 114 -6.55 5.12 -7.00
CA LEU A 114 -6.06 3.94 -6.29
C LEU A 114 -5.55 4.30 -4.89
N LEU A 115 -4.74 5.36 -4.79
CA LEU A 115 -4.25 5.85 -3.51
C LEU A 115 -5.40 6.36 -2.62
N LYS A 116 -6.38 7.06 -3.21
CA LYS A 116 -7.60 7.48 -2.51
C LYS A 116 -8.44 6.30 -2.03
N ASN A 117 -8.50 5.20 -2.78
CA ASN A 117 -9.17 3.99 -2.33
C ASN A 117 -8.51 3.41 -1.07
N ILE A 118 -7.18 3.31 -1.06
CA ILE A 118 -6.41 2.85 0.10
C ILE A 118 -6.67 3.75 1.32
N GLU A 119 -6.59 5.07 1.15
CA GLU A 119 -6.91 6.04 2.21
C GLU A 119 -8.34 5.88 2.74
N THR A 120 -9.29 5.63 1.84
CA THR A 120 -10.70 5.39 2.21
C THR A 120 -10.85 4.11 3.04
N ASN A 121 -10.14 3.03 2.68
CA ASN A 121 -10.14 1.79 3.44
C ASN A 121 -9.51 1.95 4.83
N ILE A 122 -8.44 2.73 4.95
CA ILE A 122 -7.85 3.08 6.24
C ILE A 122 -8.89 3.81 7.11
N LYS A 123 -9.50 4.87 6.58
CA LYS A 123 -10.50 5.67 7.32
C LYS A 123 -11.72 4.84 7.72
N ARG A 124 -12.22 3.99 6.82
CA ARG A 124 -13.41 3.15 7.06
C ARG A 124 -13.19 2.16 8.19
N ASN A 125 -11.97 1.64 8.33
CA ASN A 125 -11.61 0.66 9.35
C ASN A 125 -10.85 1.26 10.53
N GLU A 126 -10.72 2.59 10.63
CA GLU A 126 -9.87 3.26 11.63
C GLU A 126 -10.12 2.80 13.07
N HIS A 127 -11.39 2.60 13.42
CA HIS A 127 -11.81 2.10 14.74
C HIS A 127 -11.31 0.70 15.09
N LEU A 128 -10.85 -0.08 14.10
CA LEU A 128 -10.25 -1.40 14.28
C LEU A 128 -8.72 -1.33 14.35
N LEU A 129 -8.10 -0.26 13.86
CA LEU A 129 -6.64 -0.20 13.72
C LEU A 129 -5.98 0.19 15.05
N GLY A 130 -4.77 -0.32 15.28
CA GLY A 130 -3.94 0.11 16.40
C GLY A 130 -3.41 1.54 16.24
N ILE A 131 -2.56 1.98 17.18
CA ILE A 131 -1.91 3.30 17.16
C ILE A 131 -0.78 3.43 16.12
N GLY A 132 -0.56 2.39 15.31
CA GLY A 132 0.48 2.36 14.29
C GLY A 132 0.34 3.49 13.27
N ARG A 133 1.49 3.97 12.80
CA ARG A 133 1.54 4.95 11.71
C ARG A 133 1.07 4.33 10.41
N ARG A 134 0.38 5.14 9.60
CA ARG A 134 -0.27 4.76 8.35
C ARG A 134 0.24 5.70 7.28
N GLU A 135 0.88 5.18 6.25
CA GLU A 135 1.41 5.97 5.16
C GLU A 135 0.95 5.37 3.83
N VAL A 136 0.29 6.17 2.99
CA VAL A 136 -0.04 5.79 1.62
C VAL A 136 0.91 6.50 0.67
N ARG A 137 1.51 5.76 -0.26
CA ARG A 137 2.48 6.31 -1.24
C ARG A 137 2.27 5.70 -2.63
N GLY A 138 2.22 6.56 -3.63
CA GLY A 138 2.41 6.12 -5.02
C GLY A 138 3.85 5.64 -5.21
N HIS A 139 4.02 4.43 -5.74
CA HIS A 139 5.31 3.83 -6.02
C HIS A 139 5.24 2.94 -7.26
N LEU A 140 5.98 3.32 -8.30
CA LEU A 140 6.16 2.49 -9.49
C LEU A 140 7.25 1.45 -9.20
N TRP A 141 6.98 0.18 -9.48
CA TRP A 141 7.97 -0.88 -9.29
C TRP A 141 9.21 -0.65 -10.14
N GLY A 142 10.39 -0.88 -9.57
CA GLY A 142 11.68 -0.58 -10.21
C GLY A 142 12.13 0.89 -10.08
N SER A 143 11.28 1.77 -9.55
CA SER A 143 11.69 3.14 -9.22
C SER A 143 12.44 3.23 -7.89
N ASP A 144 13.06 4.38 -7.64
CA ASP A 144 13.80 4.66 -6.40
C ASP A 144 12.92 4.52 -5.14
N THR A 145 13.45 3.86 -4.11
CA THR A 145 12.73 3.57 -2.85
C THR A 145 13.06 4.55 -1.72
N THR A 146 13.88 5.58 -1.95
CA THR A 146 14.32 6.52 -0.92
C THR A 146 13.14 7.20 -0.23
N GLY A 147 12.09 7.55 -0.99
CA GLY A 147 10.86 8.11 -0.43
C GLY A 147 10.12 7.18 0.54
N LEU A 148 10.17 5.86 0.29
CA LEU A 148 9.57 4.86 1.19
C LEU A 148 10.40 4.70 2.46
N LEU A 149 11.73 4.67 2.33
CA LEU A 149 12.64 4.57 3.48
C LEU A 149 12.55 5.79 4.41
N LYS A 150 12.33 6.99 3.87
CA LYS A 150 12.08 8.20 4.68
C LYS A 150 10.85 8.07 5.60
N CYS A 151 9.87 7.24 5.26
CA CYS A 151 8.71 6.98 6.12
C CYS A 151 9.08 6.24 7.42
N LEU A 152 10.25 5.58 7.47
CA LEU A 152 10.78 4.95 8.68
C LEU A 152 11.35 6.00 9.65
N ALA A 153 11.96 7.07 9.14
CA ALA A 153 12.65 8.09 9.93
C ALA A 153 11.72 9.10 10.62
N SER A 154 10.48 9.26 10.13
CA SER A 154 9.51 10.24 10.66
C SER A 154 8.99 9.97 12.09
N SER A 155 9.61 9.08 12.85
CA SER A 155 9.28 8.78 14.25
C SER A 155 10.19 9.43 15.30
N THR A 156 11.18 10.23 14.92
CA THR A 156 12.19 10.77 15.87
C THR A 156 12.04 12.24 16.25
N SER A 157 11.01 12.96 15.80
CA SER A 157 10.90 14.42 16.01
C SER A 157 9.64 14.84 16.79
N ASP A 158 9.54 14.42 18.06
CA ASP A 158 8.68 15.05 19.08
C ASP A 158 9.48 15.45 20.34
N ALA A 159 10.78 15.69 20.20
CA ALA A 159 11.58 16.43 21.16
C ALA A 159 12.64 17.25 20.41
N ASP A 160 12.66 18.55 20.70
CA ASP A 160 13.57 19.60 20.21
C ASP A 160 13.23 20.27 18.86
N VAL A 161 12.58 21.44 18.97
CA VAL A 161 12.54 22.47 17.94
C VAL A 161 13.93 23.11 17.88
N GLY A 162 14.77 22.57 17.02
CA GLY A 162 15.96 23.25 16.50
C GLY A 162 15.95 23.12 14.98
N GLU A 163 15.87 24.25 14.29
CA GLU A 163 16.05 24.32 12.83
C GLU A 163 17.30 23.52 12.44
N LYS A 164 17.13 22.43 11.70
CA LYS A 164 18.23 21.75 11.03
C LYS A 164 18.13 21.98 9.53
N ASP A 165 19.26 22.40 8.98
CA ASP A 165 19.50 22.64 7.56
C ASP A 165 19.02 21.47 6.67
N PRO A 166 18.51 21.74 5.45
CA PRO A 166 17.97 20.72 4.56
C PRO A 166 19.04 19.86 3.85
N GLU A 167 20.31 19.96 4.25
CA GLU A 167 21.45 19.32 3.58
C GLU A 167 22.19 18.24 4.39
N SER A 168 21.71 17.86 5.57
CA SER A 168 22.26 16.66 6.23
C SER A 168 21.68 15.42 5.55
N SER A 169 22.45 14.81 4.64
CA SER A 169 22.16 13.47 4.13
C SER A 169 22.17 12.48 5.30
N GLU A 170 21.00 12.21 5.88
CA GLU A 170 20.87 11.11 6.82
C GLU A 170 21.26 9.82 6.09
N ASP A 171 22.22 9.09 6.65
CA ASP A 171 22.71 7.84 6.10
C ASP A 171 21.62 6.77 6.22
N LEU A 172 20.80 6.63 5.17
CA LEU A 172 19.70 5.67 5.10
C LEU A 172 20.17 4.21 4.92
N THR A 173 21.49 3.94 4.92
CA THR A 173 22.05 2.62 4.64
C THR A 173 21.64 1.54 5.66
N GLU A 174 21.25 1.93 6.88
CA GLU A 174 20.77 1.01 7.93
C GLU A 174 19.24 0.95 8.05
N THR A 175 18.48 1.84 7.38
CA THR A 175 17.02 1.83 7.45
C THR A 175 16.41 0.71 6.61
N ARG A 176 15.60 -0.14 7.24
CA ARG A 176 14.88 -1.22 6.57
C ARG A 176 13.50 -1.45 7.16
N PHE A 177 12.59 -1.98 6.34
CA PHE A 177 11.34 -2.55 6.81
C PHE A 177 11.62 -3.91 7.45
N ASP A 178 10.85 -4.25 8.49
CA ASP A 178 10.91 -5.54 9.16
C ASP A 178 10.13 -6.62 8.38
N VAL A 179 9.11 -6.19 7.62
CA VAL A 179 8.24 -7.05 6.83
C VAL A 179 7.97 -6.38 5.47
N VAL A 180 8.07 -7.17 4.40
CA VAL A 180 7.68 -6.74 3.04
C VAL A 180 6.52 -7.62 2.59
N VAL A 181 5.42 -7.01 2.18
CA VAL A 181 4.22 -7.69 1.70
C VAL A 181 4.11 -7.53 0.20
N VAL A 182 3.94 -8.66 -0.49
CA VAL A 182 3.68 -8.75 -1.92
C VAL A 182 2.60 -9.81 -2.12
N ALA A 183 1.38 -9.39 -2.45
CA ALA A 183 0.20 -10.25 -2.48
C ALA A 183 -0.36 -10.38 -3.91
N GLU A 184 -0.20 -11.56 -4.53
CA GLU A 184 -0.58 -11.79 -5.95
C GLU A 184 -0.03 -10.75 -6.93
N CYS A 185 1.26 -10.44 -6.84
CA CYS A 185 1.93 -9.54 -7.78
C CYS A 185 2.92 -10.27 -8.72
N LEU A 186 2.95 -11.60 -8.67
CA LEU A 186 3.86 -12.43 -9.47
C LEU A 186 3.17 -13.07 -10.68
N TRP A 187 2.17 -12.42 -11.27
CA TRP A 187 1.44 -12.94 -12.44
C TRP A 187 1.92 -12.34 -13.76
N LEU A 188 2.57 -11.18 -13.73
CA LEU A 188 3.02 -10.46 -14.91
C LEU A 188 4.50 -10.78 -15.18
N HIS A 189 4.75 -11.75 -16.07
CA HIS A 189 6.09 -12.29 -16.33
C HIS A 189 6.77 -11.72 -17.59
N ASP A 190 6.01 -11.11 -18.50
CA ASP A 190 6.48 -10.75 -19.85
C ASP A 190 6.41 -9.23 -20.14
N LEU A 191 6.85 -8.38 -19.21
CA LEU A 191 6.99 -6.93 -19.48
C LEU A 191 8.28 -6.57 -20.24
N VAL A 192 9.16 -7.54 -20.48
CA VAL A 192 10.42 -7.34 -21.20
C VAL A 192 10.51 -8.33 -22.36
N SER A 193 9.79 -8.04 -23.45
CA SER A 193 10.14 -8.57 -24.76
C SER A 193 10.37 -7.40 -25.71
N SER A 194 11.67 -7.18 -25.98
CA SER A 194 12.31 -6.40 -27.05
C SER A 194 11.86 -4.96 -27.30
#